data_AF-A0A9W6VCY7-F1
#
_entry.id   AF-A0A9W6VCY7-F1
#
_cell.length_a   1.000
_cell.length_b   1.000
_cell.length_c   1.000
_cell.angle_alpha   90.00
_cell.angle_beta   90.00
_cell.angle_gamma   90.00
#
_symmetry.space_group_name_H-M   'P 1'
#
loop_
_entity.id
_entity.type
_entity.pdbx_description
1 polymer ?
#
loop_
_entity_poly.entity_id
_entity_poly.type
_entity_poly.pdbx_seq_one_letter_code
_entity_poly.pdbx_strand_id
1 'polypeptide(L)'
;MSQQAENVRVRRTRKLLREALVDLVEEHGFDRVTVGQITERAMVSRAAFYRNYRDKYHLVEQIFDEAIAALVGTVPDARLPQERLAGFFEHIADYDRLYRALLGKKGSPWFAARMRASLSELSTQHLDVPADDLVPTVLGAMLVETITWWLDHGRPVPPREIAVQASRLAVAAVTEASSWTR
;
A
#
# COMPACT_ATOMS: atom_id res chain seq x y z
N MET A 1 26.59 20.34 9.71
CA MET A 1 27.06 19.01 9.24
C MET A 1 26.36 17.84 9.96
N SER A 2 25.93 17.98 11.22
CA SER A 2 25.33 16.89 12.02
C SER A 2 23.95 16.41 11.54
N GLN A 3 23.06 17.32 11.12
CA GLN A 3 21.66 16.98 10.78
C GLN A 3 21.52 16.23 9.44
N GLN A 4 22.41 16.49 8.48
CA GLN A 4 22.42 15.81 7.18
C GLN A 4 22.97 14.37 7.30
N ALA A 5 24.00 14.17 8.12
CA ALA A 5 24.55 12.84 8.41
C ALA A 5 23.55 11.97 9.19
N GLU A 6 22.80 12.56 10.11
CA GLU A 6 21.72 11.88 10.84
C GLU A 6 20.60 11.44 9.89
N ASN A 7 20.17 12.31 8.96
CA ASN A 7 19.17 11.99 7.95
C ASN A 7 19.60 10.82 7.05
N VAL A 8 20.87 10.77 6.63
CA VAL A 8 21.43 9.66 5.85
C VAL A 8 21.41 8.35 6.65
N ARG A 9 21.80 8.37 7.93
CA ARG A 9 21.77 7.18 8.80
C ARG A 9 20.37 6.66 9.02
N VAL A 10 19.40 7.55 9.23
CA VAL A 10 17.98 7.18 9.37
C VAL A 10 17.46 6.53 8.08
N ARG A 11 17.70 7.15 6.91
CA ARG A 11 17.28 6.58 5.62
C ARG A 11 17.87 5.20 5.37
N ARG A 12 19.17 5.03 5.62
CA ARG A 12 19.85 3.73 5.50
C ARG A 12 19.25 2.68 6.44
N THR A 13 18.98 3.05 7.69
CA THR A 13 18.37 2.16 8.69
C THR A 13 16.98 1.72 8.25
N ARG A 14 16.13 2.65 7.80
CA ARG A 14 14.78 2.35 7.28
C ARG A 14 14.84 1.40 6.10
N LYS A 15 15.75 1.64 5.14
CA LYS A 15 15.94 0.76 3.99
C LYS A 15 16.25 -0.69 4.41
N LEU A 16 17.26 -0.87 5.27
CA LEU A 16 17.65 -2.21 5.75
C LEU A 16 16.52 -2.92 6.51
N LEU A 17 15.77 -2.19 7.35
CA LEU A 17 14.64 -2.75 8.09
C LEU A 17 13.49 -3.15 7.16
N ARG A 18 13.22 -2.38 6.11
CA ARG A 18 12.18 -2.70 5.10
C ARG A 18 12.56 -3.93 4.28
N GLU A 19 13.80 -3.99 3.79
CA GLU A 19 14.32 -5.16 3.06
C GLU A 19 14.21 -6.43 3.92
N ALA A 20 14.67 -6.36 5.18
CA ALA A 20 14.56 -7.47 6.12
C ALA A 20 13.10 -7.88 6.38
N LEU A 21 12.16 -6.94 6.50
CA LEU A 21 10.75 -7.25 6.63
C LEU A 21 10.23 -7.99 5.39
N VAL A 22 10.50 -7.49 4.18
CA VAL A 22 10.03 -8.12 2.93
C VAL A 22 10.50 -9.56 2.83
N ASP A 23 11.79 -9.80 3.06
CA ASP A 23 12.36 -11.15 2.99
C ASP A 23 11.73 -12.09 4.03
N LEU A 24 11.62 -11.66 5.29
CA LEU A 24 11.05 -12.49 6.35
C LEU A 24 9.55 -12.76 6.14
N VAL A 25 8.81 -11.78 5.62
CA VAL A 25 7.38 -11.94 5.34
C VAL A 25 7.15 -12.93 4.19
N GLU A 26 8.00 -12.92 3.17
CA GLU A 26 7.97 -13.93 2.11
C GLU A 26 8.35 -15.33 2.62
N GLU A 27 9.40 -15.43 3.46
CA GLU A 27 9.90 -16.70 3.99
C GLU A 27 8.93 -17.35 5.00
N HIS A 28 8.24 -16.55 5.82
CA HIS A 28 7.55 -17.06 7.00
C HIS A 28 6.08 -16.64 7.12
N GLY A 29 5.62 -15.72 6.28
CA GLY A 29 4.31 -15.07 6.42
C GLY A 29 4.30 -14.00 7.51
N PHE A 30 3.53 -12.94 7.29
CA PHE A 30 3.57 -11.73 8.12
C PHE A 30 3.31 -11.96 9.61
N ASP A 31 2.37 -12.85 9.96
CA ASP A 31 1.98 -13.07 11.35
C ASP A 31 3.11 -13.67 12.19
N ARG A 32 3.98 -14.49 11.58
CA ARG A 32 5.10 -15.16 12.26
C ARG A 32 6.34 -14.30 12.43
N VAL A 33 6.48 -13.24 11.64
CA VAL A 33 7.63 -12.33 11.72
C VAL A 33 7.60 -11.55 13.03
N THR A 34 8.75 -11.44 13.69
CA THR A 34 8.93 -10.66 14.92
C THR A 34 9.90 -9.50 14.72
N VAL A 35 9.81 -8.47 15.57
CA VAL A 35 10.78 -7.36 15.58
C VAL A 35 12.22 -7.87 15.78
N GLY A 36 12.40 -8.93 16.58
CA GLY A 36 13.71 -9.55 16.82
C GLY A 36 14.35 -10.05 15.52
N GLN A 37 13.61 -10.87 14.77
CA GLN A 37 14.07 -11.41 13.48
C GLN A 37 14.38 -10.29 12.48
N ILE A 38 13.52 -9.26 12.40
CA ILE A 38 13.74 -8.10 11.51
C ILE A 38 15.04 -7.41 11.88
N THR A 39 15.26 -7.11 13.17
CA THR A 39 16.47 -6.41 13.63
C THR A 39 17.74 -7.21 13.42
N GLU A 40 17.67 -8.52 13.63
CA GLU A 40 18.77 -9.44 13.41
C GLU A 40 19.13 -9.53 11.91
N ARG A 41 18.14 -9.77 11.04
CA ARG A 41 18.34 -9.83 9.58
C ARG A 41 18.87 -8.52 9.01
N ALA A 42 18.36 -7.39 9.49
CA ALA A 42 18.80 -6.07 9.05
C ALA A 42 20.17 -5.65 9.60
N MET A 43 20.73 -6.41 10.56
CA MET A 43 21.94 -6.01 11.32
C MET A 43 21.78 -4.62 11.98
N VAL A 44 20.59 -4.36 12.53
CA VAL A 44 20.19 -3.09 13.15
C VAL A 44 19.79 -3.35 14.60
N SER A 45 20.19 -2.50 15.54
CA SER A 45 19.80 -2.69 16.94
C SER A 45 18.29 -2.50 17.15
N ARG A 46 17.70 -3.21 18.13
CA ARG A 46 16.30 -3.01 18.51
C ARG A 46 15.99 -1.56 18.89
N ALA A 47 16.93 -0.89 19.57
CA ALA A 47 16.80 0.53 19.88
C ALA A 47 16.70 1.40 18.61
N ALA A 48 17.44 1.06 17.55
CA ALA A 48 17.33 1.74 16.26
C ALA A 48 16.02 1.42 15.53
N PHE A 49 15.50 0.20 15.64
CA PHE A 49 14.15 -0.12 15.16
C PHE A 49 13.11 0.75 15.85
N TYR A 50 13.08 0.76 17.18
CA TYR A 50 12.06 1.47 17.95
C TYR A 50 12.14 3.00 17.83
N ARG A 51 13.29 3.56 17.43
CA ARG A 51 13.39 4.97 17.03
C ARG A 51 12.66 5.30 15.72
N ASN A 52 12.42 4.30 14.86
CA ASN A 52 11.77 4.48 13.58
C ASN A 52 10.35 3.92 13.55
N TYR A 53 10.09 2.84 14.30
CA TYR A 53 8.84 2.10 14.24
C TYR A 53 8.38 1.59 15.60
N ARG A 54 7.09 1.73 15.92
CA ARG A 54 6.51 1.19 17.16
C ARG A 54 6.52 -0.34 17.20
N ASP A 55 6.27 -0.98 16.06
CA ASP A 55 6.18 -2.43 15.88
C ASP A 55 6.28 -2.80 14.38
N LYS A 56 6.10 -4.08 14.04
CA LYS A 56 6.11 -4.56 12.65
C LYS A 56 4.90 -4.05 11.84
N TYR A 57 3.78 -3.77 12.49
CA TYR A 57 2.56 -3.27 11.84
C TYR A 57 2.80 -1.85 11.35
N HIS A 58 3.40 -1.00 12.19
CA HIS A 58 3.79 0.35 11.78
C HIS A 58 4.85 0.36 10.68
N LEU A 59 5.77 -0.60 10.67
CA LEU A 59 6.74 -0.70 9.58
C LEU A 59 6.04 -0.96 8.22
N VAL A 60 5.09 -1.90 8.18
CA VAL A 60 4.34 -2.18 6.95
C VAL A 60 3.36 -1.06 6.59
N GLU A 61 2.71 -0.42 7.57
CA GLU A 61 1.88 0.77 7.37
C GLU A 61 2.70 1.88 6.72
N GLN A 62 3.92 2.14 7.18
CA GLN A 62 4.79 3.17 6.61
C GLN A 62 5.31 2.85 5.20
N ILE A 63 5.27 1.59 4.75
CA ILE A 63 5.50 1.25 3.34
C ILE A 63 4.22 1.54 2.55
N PHE A 64 3.07 1.10 3.06
CA PHE A 64 1.78 1.31 2.41
C PHE A 64 1.39 2.80 2.31
N ASP A 65 1.74 3.61 3.31
CA ASP A 65 1.51 5.06 3.31
C ASP A 65 2.24 5.74 2.14
N GLU A 66 3.37 5.20 1.67
CA GLU A 66 4.07 5.70 0.47
C GLU A 66 3.28 5.38 -0.81
N ALA A 67 2.62 4.22 -0.87
CA ALA A 67 1.68 3.90 -1.94
C ALA A 67 0.52 4.90 -1.94
N ILE A 68 -0.10 5.11 -0.78
CA ILE A 68 -1.21 6.07 -0.62
C ILE A 68 -0.77 7.49 -1.01
N ALA A 69 0.42 7.92 -0.61
CA ALA A 69 0.97 9.22 -1.00
C ALA A 69 1.06 9.38 -2.53
N ALA A 70 1.47 8.32 -3.25
CA ALA A 70 1.49 8.31 -4.72
C ALA A 70 0.08 8.43 -5.33
N LEU A 71 -0.93 7.85 -4.68
CA LEU A 71 -2.33 7.92 -5.12
C LEU A 71 -2.97 9.30 -4.89
N VAL A 72 -2.66 9.94 -3.76
CA VAL A 72 -3.25 11.24 -3.38
C VAL A 72 -2.53 12.41 -4.05
N GLY A 73 -1.25 12.25 -4.41
CA GLY A 73 -0.46 13.35 -4.98
C GLY A 73 -0.04 14.36 -3.91
N THR A 74 0.48 13.88 -2.78
CA THR A 74 0.94 14.72 -1.65
C THR A 74 2.21 15.54 -1.94
N VAL A 75 2.81 15.35 -3.12
CA VAL A 75 3.82 16.23 -3.71
C VAL A 75 3.08 17.15 -4.68
N PRO A 76 3.34 18.47 -4.74
CA PRO A 76 2.69 19.36 -5.70
C PRO A 76 3.00 18.90 -7.12
N ASP A 77 2.10 18.11 -7.67
CA ASP A 77 2.30 17.39 -8.93
C ASP A 77 1.05 17.58 -9.79
N ALA A 78 1.25 18.03 -11.02
CA ALA A 78 0.19 18.30 -12.00
C ALA A 78 -0.39 17.02 -12.63
N ARG A 79 -0.05 15.85 -12.06
CA ARG A 79 -0.43 14.54 -12.57
C ARG A 79 -1.94 14.33 -12.57
N LEU A 80 -2.43 13.80 -13.68
CA LEU A 80 -3.83 13.42 -13.84
C LEU A 80 -4.19 12.27 -12.86
N PRO A 81 -5.46 12.12 -12.44
CA PRO A 81 -5.88 11.05 -11.53
C PRO A 81 -5.41 9.64 -11.95
N GLN A 82 -5.41 9.36 -13.25
CA GLN A 82 -4.94 8.10 -13.80
C GLN A 82 -3.42 7.88 -13.59
N GLU A 83 -2.62 8.94 -13.66
CA GLU A 83 -1.17 8.87 -13.45
C GLU A 83 -0.83 8.66 -11.97
N ARG A 84 -1.65 9.20 -11.06
CA ARG A 84 -1.52 8.92 -9.63
C ARG A 84 -1.84 7.45 -9.31
N LEU A 85 -2.90 6.92 -9.91
CA LEU A 85 -3.22 5.49 -9.76
C LEU A 85 -2.13 4.60 -10.39
N ALA A 86 -1.53 5.01 -11.51
CA ALA A 86 -0.38 4.32 -12.08
C ALA A 86 0.81 4.31 -11.11
N GLY A 87 1.15 5.45 -10.50
CA GLY A 87 2.20 5.54 -9.47
C GLY A 87 1.91 4.67 -8.24
N PHE A 88 0.65 4.55 -7.84
CA PHE A 88 0.22 3.61 -6.81
C PHE A 88 0.54 2.16 -7.21
N PHE A 89 0.13 1.73 -8.42
CA PHE A 89 0.45 0.37 -8.91
C PHE A 89 1.95 0.15 -9.13
N GLU A 90 2.72 1.17 -9.51
CA GLU A 90 4.19 1.11 -9.59
C GLU A 90 4.79 0.81 -8.21
N HIS A 91 4.35 1.51 -7.17
CA HIS A 91 4.78 1.21 -5.81
C HIS A 91 4.40 -0.22 -5.38
N ILE A 92 3.18 -0.68 -5.72
CA ILE A 92 2.80 -2.08 -5.48
C ILE A 92 3.74 -3.05 -6.24
N ALA A 93 4.18 -2.68 -7.45
CA ALA A 93 5.12 -3.46 -8.24
C ALA A 93 6.52 -3.54 -7.60
N ASP A 94 6.99 -2.44 -7.01
CA ASP A 94 8.31 -2.34 -6.36
C ASP A 94 8.39 -3.21 -5.08
N TYR A 95 7.25 -3.42 -4.43
CA TYR A 95 7.10 -4.26 -3.23
C TYR A 95 6.22 -5.49 -3.48
N ASP A 96 6.25 -6.04 -4.70
CA ASP A 96 5.34 -7.12 -5.11
C ASP A 96 5.42 -8.37 -4.22
N ARG A 97 6.63 -8.76 -3.78
CA ARG A 97 6.86 -9.86 -2.82
C ARG A 97 6.11 -9.63 -1.51
N LEU A 98 6.22 -8.42 -0.97
CA LEU A 98 5.55 -8.02 0.27
C LEU A 98 4.03 -8.02 0.10
N TYR A 99 3.50 -7.33 -0.92
CA TYR A 99 2.05 -7.25 -1.12
C TYR A 99 1.44 -8.62 -1.46
N ARG A 100 2.14 -9.48 -2.21
CA ARG A 100 1.70 -10.88 -2.43
C ARG A 100 1.60 -11.66 -1.12
N ALA A 101 2.61 -11.56 -0.27
CA ALA A 101 2.62 -12.26 1.01
C ALA A 101 1.58 -11.69 2.00
N LEU A 102 1.21 -10.41 1.88
CA LEU A 102 0.22 -9.75 2.74
C LEU A 102 -1.23 -9.93 2.26
N LEU A 103 -1.49 -9.89 0.96
CA LEU A 103 -2.84 -9.89 0.38
C LEU A 103 -3.26 -11.26 -0.19
N GLY A 104 -2.30 -12.16 -0.43
CA GLY A 104 -2.60 -13.50 -0.95
C GLY A 104 -3.45 -14.34 0.01
N LYS A 105 -3.85 -15.54 -0.45
CA LYS A 105 -4.78 -16.43 0.29
C LYS A 105 -4.38 -16.78 1.73
N LYS A 106 -3.08 -16.74 2.04
CA LYS A 106 -2.51 -16.99 3.38
C LYS A 106 -1.89 -15.73 4.00
N GLY A 107 -2.25 -14.56 3.45
CA GLY A 107 -1.77 -13.27 3.89
C GLY A 107 -2.42 -12.81 5.19
N SER A 108 -2.21 -11.54 5.53
CA SER A 108 -2.69 -10.97 6.79
C SER A 108 -4.09 -10.39 6.62
N PRO A 109 -5.13 -10.93 7.30
CA PRO A 109 -6.47 -10.37 7.27
C PRO A 109 -6.51 -8.93 7.79
N TRP A 110 -5.69 -8.63 8.80
CA TRP A 110 -5.52 -7.30 9.35
C TRP A 110 -5.04 -6.31 8.27
N PHE A 111 -4.01 -6.66 7.51
CA PHE A 111 -3.47 -5.76 6.50
C PHE A 111 -4.46 -5.55 5.34
N ALA A 112 -5.11 -6.62 4.89
CA ALA A 112 -6.13 -6.53 3.85
C ALA A 112 -7.32 -5.64 4.29
N ALA A 113 -7.76 -5.75 5.56
CA ALA A 113 -8.78 -4.87 6.12
C ALA A 113 -8.31 -3.42 6.23
N ARG A 114 -7.08 -3.19 6.70
CA ARG A 114 -6.46 -1.85 6.80
C ARG A 114 -6.36 -1.16 5.44
N MET A 115 -5.95 -1.89 4.40
CA MET A 115 -5.85 -1.39 3.04
C MET A 115 -7.22 -1.03 2.47
N ARG A 116 -8.23 -1.90 2.61
CA ARG A 116 -9.62 -1.60 2.20
C ARG A 116 -10.16 -0.36 2.89
N ALA A 117 -9.93 -0.22 4.20
CA ALA A 117 -10.35 0.95 4.96
C ALA A 117 -9.70 2.25 4.45
N SER A 118 -8.38 2.26 4.22
CA SER A 118 -7.69 3.43 3.63
C SER A 118 -8.25 3.79 2.25
N LEU A 119 -8.45 2.81 1.38
CA LEU A 119 -8.91 3.05 0.01
C LEU A 119 -10.37 3.53 -0.01
N SER A 120 -11.21 3.00 0.89
CA SER A 120 -12.57 3.49 1.10
C SER A 120 -12.56 4.95 1.54
N GLU A 121 -11.80 5.29 2.58
CA GLU A 121 -11.69 6.67 3.08
C GLU A 121 -11.19 7.65 1.99
N LEU A 122 -10.18 7.24 1.21
CA LEU A 122 -9.67 8.04 0.10
C LEU A 122 -10.71 8.28 -0.98
N SER A 123 -11.55 7.28 -1.27
CA SER A 123 -12.62 7.43 -2.26
C SER A 123 -13.64 8.49 -1.82
N THR A 124 -14.04 8.51 -0.55
CA THR A 124 -14.92 9.55 0.02
C THR A 124 -14.28 10.94 -0.03
N GLN A 125 -12.96 11.04 0.14
CA GLN A 125 -12.26 12.33 0.15
C GLN A 125 -12.00 12.92 -1.24
N HIS A 126 -11.87 12.07 -2.27
CA HIS A 126 -11.38 12.50 -3.58
C HIS A 126 -12.33 12.24 -4.75
N LEU A 127 -13.40 11.47 -4.54
CA LEU A 127 -14.42 11.19 -5.54
C LEU A 127 -15.76 11.73 -5.09
N ASP A 128 -16.60 12.12 -6.05
CA ASP A 128 -17.99 12.51 -5.80
C ASP A 128 -18.86 11.25 -5.69
N VAL A 129 -18.77 10.58 -4.54
CA VAL A 129 -19.52 9.36 -4.22
C VAL A 129 -20.70 9.70 -3.30
N PRO A 130 -21.83 8.97 -3.41
CA PRO A 130 -22.93 9.12 -2.45
C PRO A 130 -22.44 8.99 -1.01
N ALA A 131 -23.09 9.71 -0.10
CA ALA A 131 -22.75 9.70 1.33
C ALA A 131 -23.13 8.40 2.05
N ASP A 132 -23.51 7.34 1.33
CA ASP A 132 -23.71 6.02 1.90
C ASP A 132 -22.37 5.29 2.09
N ASP A 133 -22.32 4.36 3.05
CA ASP A 133 -21.10 3.60 3.34
C ASP A 133 -20.82 2.50 2.30
N LEU A 134 -21.80 2.16 1.45
CA LEU A 134 -21.71 1.02 0.55
C LEU A 134 -20.76 1.31 -0.61
N VAL A 135 -20.93 2.45 -1.30
CA VAL A 135 -20.15 2.77 -2.50
C VAL A 135 -18.65 2.89 -2.20
N PRO A 136 -18.20 3.68 -1.19
CA PRO A 136 -16.79 3.74 -0.81
C PRO A 136 -16.20 2.38 -0.42
N THR A 137 -16.97 1.57 0.33
CA THR A 137 -16.57 0.22 0.75
C THR A 137 -16.34 -0.68 -0.46
N VAL A 138 -17.25 -0.65 -1.44
CA VAL A 138 -17.16 -1.44 -2.67
C VAL A 138 -15.97 -0.98 -3.51
N LEU A 139 -15.74 0.32 -3.67
CA LEU A 139 -14.59 0.85 -4.42
C LEU A 139 -13.26 0.42 -3.79
N GLY A 140 -13.14 0.52 -2.47
CA GLY A 140 -11.97 0.06 -1.73
C GLY A 140 -11.72 -1.44 -1.93
N ALA A 141 -12.79 -2.25 -1.83
CA ALA A 141 -12.70 -3.69 -2.07
C ALA A 141 -12.30 -4.02 -3.52
N MET A 142 -12.93 -3.40 -4.52
CA MET A 142 -12.64 -3.61 -5.94
C MET A 142 -11.17 -3.35 -6.26
N LEU A 143 -10.57 -2.29 -5.72
CA LEU A 143 -9.16 -1.99 -5.95
C LEU A 143 -8.24 -3.02 -5.26
N VAL A 144 -8.54 -3.44 -4.03
CA VAL A 144 -7.78 -4.51 -3.36
C VAL A 144 -7.87 -5.83 -4.11
N GLU A 145 -9.05 -6.21 -4.59
CA GLU A 145 -9.21 -7.44 -5.38
C GLU A 145 -8.50 -7.32 -6.74
N THR A 146 -8.50 -6.14 -7.36
CA THR A 146 -7.74 -5.89 -8.60
C THR A 146 -6.23 -6.05 -8.39
N ILE A 147 -5.69 -5.48 -7.30
CA ILE A 147 -4.28 -5.64 -6.92
C ILE A 147 -3.95 -7.12 -6.68
N THR A 148 -4.79 -7.80 -5.91
CA THR A 148 -4.60 -9.20 -5.55
C THR A 148 -4.59 -10.10 -6.78
N TRP A 149 -5.58 -9.93 -7.67
CA TRP A 149 -5.63 -10.63 -8.95
C TRP A 149 -4.38 -10.35 -9.79
N TRP A 150 -3.98 -9.09 -9.94
CA TRP A 150 -2.83 -8.69 -10.75
C TRP A 150 -1.53 -9.33 -10.23
N LEU A 151 -1.34 -9.36 -8.92
CA LEU A 151 -0.17 -9.97 -8.27
C LEU A 151 -0.15 -11.50 -8.37
N ASP A 152 -1.30 -12.16 -8.15
CA ASP A 152 -1.44 -13.62 -8.23
C ASP A 152 -1.20 -14.17 -9.64
N HIS A 153 -1.50 -13.37 -10.67
CA HIS A 153 -1.29 -13.72 -12.08
C HIS A 153 0.08 -13.27 -12.61
N GLY A 154 1.02 -12.90 -11.73
CA GLY A 154 2.38 -12.55 -12.12
C GLY A 154 2.50 -11.20 -12.83
N ARG A 155 1.59 -10.26 -12.57
CA ARG A 155 1.50 -8.93 -13.18
C ARG A 155 1.38 -9.00 -14.71
N PRO A 156 0.27 -9.56 -15.24
CA PRO A 156 0.13 -9.88 -16.67
C PRO A 156 0.15 -8.65 -17.59
N VAL A 157 -0.07 -7.45 -17.04
CA VAL A 157 0.00 -6.16 -17.74
C VAL A 157 0.81 -5.15 -16.92
N PRO A 158 1.40 -4.11 -17.54
CA PRO A 158 2.15 -3.08 -16.82
C PRO A 158 1.30 -2.28 -15.81
N PRO A 159 1.91 -1.67 -14.77
CA PRO A 159 1.23 -0.85 -13.77
C PRO A 159 0.27 0.20 -14.34
N ARG A 160 0.69 0.90 -15.39
CA ARG A 160 -0.13 1.92 -16.06
C ARG A 160 -1.40 1.33 -16.68
N GLU A 161 -1.31 0.14 -17.25
CA GLU A 161 -2.44 -0.50 -17.94
C GLU A 161 -3.47 -1.03 -16.93
N ILE A 162 -3.02 -1.72 -15.87
CA ILE A 162 -3.94 -2.15 -14.80
C ILE A 162 -4.57 -0.96 -14.08
N ALA A 163 -3.85 0.15 -13.91
CA ALA A 163 -4.41 1.39 -13.38
C ALA A 163 -5.55 1.95 -14.25
N VAL A 164 -5.40 1.92 -15.59
CA VAL A 164 -6.47 2.32 -16.51
C VAL A 164 -7.70 1.43 -16.35
N GLN A 165 -7.50 0.11 -16.28
CA GLN A 165 -8.58 -0.87 -16.12
C GLN A 165 -9.31 -0.68 -14.78
N ALA A 166 -8.57 -0.56 -13.69
CA ALA A 166 -9.11 -0.30 -12.35
C ALA A 166 -9.90 1.02 -12.30
N SER A 167 -9.36 2.08 -12.92
CA SER A 167 -10.04 3.38 -13.00
C SER A 167 -11.36 3.32 -13.77
N ARG A 168 -11.42 2.58 -14.88
CA ARG A 168 -12.67 2.39 -15.63
C ARG A 168 -13.74 1.68 -14.82
N LEU A 169 -13.36 0.64 -14.07
CA LEU A 169 -14.27 -0.07 -13.17
C LEU A 169 -14.78 0.84 -12.05
N ALA A 170 -13.90 1.62 -11.43
CA ALA A 170 -14.27 2.58 -10.39
C ALA A 170 -15.22 3.66 -10.93
N VAL A 171 -14.92 4.26 -12.08
CA VAL A 171 -15.78 5.28 -12.71
C VAL A 171 -17.15 4.71 -13.06
N ALA A 172 -17.23 3.48 -13.57
CA ALA A 172 -18.50 2.82 -13.84
C ALA A 172 -19.33 2.63 -12.56
N ALA A 173 -18.72 2.17 -11.48
CA ALA A 173 -19.38 2.00 -10.19
C ALA A 173 -19.89 3.33 -9.60
N VAL A 174 -19.07 4.38 -9.66
CA VAL A 174 -19.49 5.73 -9.21
C VAL A 174 -20.64 6.26 -10.05
N THR A 175 -20.53 6.16 -11.38
CA THR A 175 -21.57 6.66 -12.30
C THR A 175 -22.92 5.99 -12.06
N GLU A 176 -22.92 4.67 -11.86
CA GLU A 176 -24.10 3.89 -11.54
C GLU A 176 -24.69 4.31 -10.18
N ALA A 177 -23.85 4.44 -9.16
CA ALA A 177 -24.28 4.83 -7.82
C ALA A 177 -24.90 6.25 -7.79
N SER A 178 -24.36 7.19 -8.56
CA SER A 178 -24.93 8.54 -8.72
C SER A 178 -26.30 8.55 -9.41
N SER A 179 -26.78 7.43 -9.96
CA SER A 179 -28.14 7.30 -10.48
C SER A 179 -29.17 6.94 -9.40
N TRP A 180 -28.75 6.38 -8.26
CA TRP A 180 -29.65 5.95 -7.18
C TRP A 180 -30.25 7.11 -6.39
N THR A 181 -29.62 8.28 -6.45
CA THR A 181 -30.03 9.51 -5.76
C THR A 181 -30.83 10.48 -6.64
N ARG A 182 -31.15 10.10 -7.89
CA ARG A 182 -32.01 10.84 -8.82
C ARG A 182 -33.42 10.26 -8.85
#